data_AF-A0A8S3BIJ7-F1
#
_entry.id   AF-A0A8S3BIJ7-F1
#
_cell.length_a   1.000
_cell.length_b   1.000
_cell.length_c   1.000
_cell.angle_alpha   90.00
_cell.angle_beta   90.00
_cell.angle_gamma   90.00
#
_symmetry.space_group_name_H-M   'P 1'
#
loop_
_entity.id
_entity.type
_entity.pdbx_description
1 polymer ?
#
loop_
_entity_poly.entity_id
_entity_poly.type
_entity_poly.pdbx_seq_one_letter_code
_entity_poly.pdbx_strand_id
1 'polypeptide(L)'
;DAAKQHVLERCSEKSASFTLDNLTKFIDKKFYETTNTIKEPDIPLIQSLSACKVDLCRWGARFKKNSQRPYFEGHERAEVVEHREQYINYFLDRKDHYYTITDDDKPAWKYPSRTPPCILIFHDESTFNSGEVSTKRWLFGDEAPISFEGKGKVKHGV
;
A
#
# COMPACT_ATOMS: atom_id res chain seq x y z
N ASP A 1 -24.98 -20.20 -0.81
CA ASP A 1 -25.16 -19.04 -1.70
C ASP A 1 -24.00 -18.99 -2.68
N ALA A 2 -24.28 -19.05 -3.98
CA ALA A 2 -23.28 -19.10 -5.05
C ALA A 2 -22.46 -17.80 -5.14
N ALA A 3 -23.05 -16.64 -4.81
CA ALA A 3 -22.33 -15.38 -4.82
C ALA A 3 -21.27 -15.33 -3.73
N LYS A 4 -21.61 -15.75 -2.51
CA LYS A 4 -20.63 -15.87 -1.41
C LYS A 4 -19.45 -16.77 -1.78
N GLN A 5 -19.70 -17.94 -2.40
CA GLN A 5 -18.63 -18.86 -2.79
C GLN A 5 -17.71 -18.26 -3.85
N HIS A 6 -18.27 -17.64 -4.88
CA HIS A 6 -17.47 -16.94 -5.89
C HIS A 6 -16.57 -15.87 -5.27
N VAL A 7 -17.09 -15.11 -4.30
CA VAL A 7 -16.27 -14.11 -3.60
C VAL A 7 -15.13 -14.76 -2.83
N LEU A 8 -15.40 -15.83 -2.07
CA LEU A 8 -14.36 -16.53 -1.29
C LEU A 8 -13.24 -17.07 -2.20
N GLU A 9 -13.61 -17.68 -3.33
CA GLU A 9 -12.66 -18.14 -4.34
C GLU A 9 -11.80 -16.99 -4.87
N ARG A 10 -12.43 -15.90 -5.34
CA ARG A 10 -11.71 -14.75 -5.90
C ARG A 10 -10.85 -14.01 -4.88
N CYS A 11 -11.26 -13.96 -3.61
CA CYS A 11 -10.47 -13.40 -2.53
C CYS A 11 -9.27 -14.27 -2.14
N SER A 12 -9.37 -15.60 -2.31
CA SER A 12 -8.29 -16.56 -2.01
C SER A 12 -7.17 -16.57 -3.05
N GLU A 13 -7.40 -16.00 -4.24
CA GLU A 13 -6.38 -15.88 -5.26
C GLU A 13 -5.26 -14.93 -4.80
N LYS A 14 -4.00 -15.29 -5.10
CA LYS A 14 -2.83 -14.42 -4.87
C LYS A 14 -2.83 -13.15 -5.74
N SER A 15 -3.79 -13.01 -6.65
CA SER A 15 -3.96 -11.83 -7.50
C SER A 15 -4.85 -10.79 -6.82
N ALA A 16 -4.41 -9.53 -6.76
CA ALA A 16 -5.11 -8.46 -6.06
C ALA A 16 -6.25 -7.82 -6.89
N SER A 17 -7.00 -8.62 -7.65
CA SER A 17 -7.90 -8.11 -8.71
C SER A 17 -9.40 -8.09 -8.35
N PHE A 18 -9.79 -8.56 -7.15
CA PHE A 18 -11.21 -8.63 -6.79
C PHE A 18 -11.78 -7.26 -6.40
N THR A 19 -12.69 -6.73 -7.23
CA THR A 19 -13.39 -5.45 -7.03
C THR A 19 -14.89 -5.67 -6.81
N LEU A 20 -15.58 -4.65 -6.27
CA LEU A 20 -17.04 -4.63 -6.14
C LEU A 20 -17.76 -4.70 -7.49
N ASP A 21 -17.15 -4.14 -8.53
CA ASP A 21 -17.66 -4.20 -9.89
C ASP A 21 -17.71 -5.65 -10.41
N ASN A 22 -16.68 -6.46 -10.09
CA ASN A 22 -16.67 -7.88 -10.43
C ASN A 22 -17.84 -8.63 -9.78
N LEU A 23 -18.13 -8.37 -8.49
CA LEU A 23 -19.26 -8.99 -7.81
C LEU A 23 -20.60 -8.59 -8.43
N THR A 24 -20.76 -7.31 -8.73
CA THR A 24 -22.00 -6.78 -9.29
C THR A 24 -22.26 -7.37 -10.68
N LYS A 25 -21.21 -7.47 -11.51
CA LYS A 25 -21.26 -8.16 -12.82
C LYS A 25 -21.55 -9.65 -12.69
N PHE A 26 -20.98 -10.32 -11.68
CA PHE A 26 -21.25 -11.74 -11.42
C PHE A 26 -22.73 -11.98 -11.08
N ILE A 27 -23.29 -11.19 -10.17
CA ILE A 27 -24.69 -11.33 -9.73
C ILE A 27 -25.65 -11.04 -10.89
N ASP A 28 -25.37 -9.97 -11.62
CA ASP A 28 -26.13 -9.60 -12.81
C ASP A 28 -26.14 -10.74 -13.84
N LYS A 29 -24.96 -11.27 -14.20
CA LYS A 29 -24.84 -12.43 -15.10
C LYS A 29 -25.62 -13.64 -14.58
N LYS A 30 -25.49 -13.98 -13.30
CA LYS A 30 -26.13 -15.16 -12.70
C LYS A 30 -27.65 -15.08 -12.68
N PHE A 31 -28.20 -13.88 -12.51
CA PHE A 31 -29.65 -13.68 -12.58
C PHE A 31 -30.17 -14.05 -13.97
N TYR A 32 -29.61 -13.47 -15.04
CA TYR A 32 -30.06 -13.72 -16.41
C TYR A 32 -29.89 -15.20 -16.82
N GLU A 33 -28.81 -15.85 -16.37
CA GLU A 33 -28.62 -17.30 -16.54
C GLU A 33 -29.72 -18.12 -15.85
N THR A 34 -30.14 -17.72 -14.64
CA THR A 34 -31.10 -18.47 -13.82
C THR A 34 -32.54 -18.25 -14.29
N THR A 35 -32.87 -17.03 -14.73
CA THR A 35 -34.21 -16.69 -15.24
C THR A 35 -34.38 -17.01 -16.72
N ASN A 36 -33.31 -17.45 -17.40
CA ASN A 36 -33.29 -17.72 -18.83
C ASN A 36 -33.75 -16.52 -19.69
N THR A 37 -33.38 -15.31 -19.25
CA THR A 37 -33.72 -14.04 -19.91
C THR A 37 -32.47 -13.43 -20.55
N ILE A 38 -32.64 -12.71 -21.66
CA ILE A 38 -31.54 -12.06 -22.37
C ILE A 38 -31.33 -10.66 -21.79
N LYS A 39 -30.08 -10.30 -21.49
CA LYS A 39 -29.72 -8.94 -21.07
C LYS A 39 -29.64 -8.01 -22.28
N GLU A 40 -30.41 -6.94 -22.28
CA GLU A 40 -30.27 -5.86 -23.28
C GLU A 40 -29.10 -4.92 -22.92
N PRO A 41 -28.41 -4.31 -23.90
CA PRO A 41 -27.17 -3.57 -23.69
C PRO A 41 -27.30 -2.37 -22.74
N ASP A 42 -28.46 -1.72 -22.72
CA ASP A 42 -28.69 -0.45 -22.02
C ASP A 42 -29.37 -0.63 -20.66
N ILE A 43 -29.61 -1.88 -20.23
CA ILE A 43 -30.21 -2.16 -18.93
C ILE A 43 -29.13 -2.10 -17.84
N PRO A 44 -29.35 -1.32 -16.76
CA PRO A 44 -28.42 -1.25 -15.64
C PRO A 44 -28.25 -2.61 -14.95
N LEU A 45 -27.19 -2.71 -14.13
CA LEU A 45 -26.96 -3.91 -13.33
C LEU A 45 -28.16 -4.18 -12.40
N ILE A 46 -28.58 -5.43 -12.32
CA ILE A 46 -29.72 -5.86 -11.48
C ILE A 46 -29.50 -5.53 -10.02
N GLN A 47 -28.25 -5.59 -9.58
CA GLN A 47 -27.86 -5.16 -8.25
C GLN A 47 -26.97 -3.94 -8.33
N SER A 48 -27.13 -3.02 -7.38
CA SER A 48 -26.26 -1.87 -7.24
C SER A 48 -25.00 -2.22 -6.45
N LEU A 49 -23.92 -1.47 -6.69
CA LEU A 49 -22.68 -1.59 -5.93
C LEU A 49 -22.89 -1.41 -4.41
N SER A 50 -23.84 -0.56 -3.99
CA SER A 50 -24.16 -0.35 -2.59
C SER A 50 -24.81 -1.57 -1.95
N ALA A 51 -25.72 -2.25 -2.65
CA ALA A 51 -26.33 -3.48 -2.17
C ALA A 51 -25.28 -4.60 -2.05
N CYS A 52 -24.41 -4.76 -3.05
CA CYS A 52 -23.29 -5.70 -3.01
C CYS A 52 -22.34 -5.46 -1.82
N LYS A 53 -22.10 -4.19 -1.43
CA LYS A 53 -21.31 -3.87 -0.23
C LYS A 53 -21.96 -4.38 1.04
N VAL A 54 -23.28 -4.21 1.17
CA VAL A 54 -24.03 -4.68 2.35
C VAL A 54 -23.94 -6.20 2.44
N ASP A 55 -24.10 -6.89 1.32
CA ASP A 55 -24.02 -8.35 1.27
C ASP A 55 -22.61 -8.86 1.61
N LEU A 56 -21.57 -8.20 1.10
CA LEU A 56 -20.18 -8.50 1.49
C LEU A 56 -19.97 -8.36 3.01
N CYS A 57 -20.44 -7.27 3.61
CA CYS A 57 -20.36 -7.08 5.06
C CYS A 57 -21.13 -8.17 5.82
N ARG A 58 -22.33 -8.54 5.36
CA ARG A 58 -23.13 -9.63 5.94
C ARG A 58 -22.43 -10.99 5.83
N TRP A 59 -21.67 -11.22 4.76
CA TRP A 59 -20.88 -12.44 4.59
C TRP A 59 -19.56 -12.44 5.38
N GLY A 60 -19.26 -11.37 6.11
CA GLY A 60 -18.08 -11.26 6.98
C GLY A 60 -16.89 -10.57 6.35
N ALA A 61 -17.05 -9.95 5.18
CA ALA A 61 -15.98 -9.21 4.52
C ALA A 61 -15.70 -7.88 5.22
N ARG A 62 -14.44 -7.46 5.24
CA ARG A 62 -14.01 -6.14 5.72
C ARG A 62 -13.22 -5.40 4.64
N PHE A 63 -13.51 -4.13 4.44
CA PHE A 63 -12.75 -3.27 3.52
C PHE A 63 -11.59 -2.62 4.26
N LYS A 64 -10.35 -3.04 3.96
CA LYS A 64 -9.14 -2.49 4.60
C LYS A 64 -8.25 -1.79 3.58
N LYS A 65 -7.61 -0.72 4.03
CA LYS A 65 -6.49 -0.09 3.32
C LYS A 65 -5.28 -1.01 3.45
N ASN A 66 -4.52 -1.18 2.37
CA ASN A 66 -3.22 -1.81 2.44
C ASN A 66 -2.27 -0.85 3.17
N SER A 67 -2.01 -1.14 4.45
CA SER A 67 -1.15 -0.32 5.32
C SER A 67 0.24 -0.93 5.50
N GLN A 68 0.51 -2.10 4.93
CA GLN A 68 1.82 -2.70 5.02
C GLN A 68 2.77 -1.97 4.08
N ARG A 69 3.56 -1.07 4.67
CA ARG A 69 4.77 -0.58 4.03
C ARG A 69 5.68 -1.80 3.80
N PRO A 70 6.42 -1.87 2.68
CA PRO A 70 7.42 -2.90 2.52
C PRO A 70 8.36 -2.84 3.72
N TYR A 71 8.42 -3.92 4.50
CA TYR A 71 9.45 -4.06 5.51
C TYR A 71 10.73 -4.41 4.77
N PHE A 72 11.70 -3.50 4.79
CA PHE A 72 13.02 -3.77 4.26
C PHE A 72 13.82 -4.46 5.36
N GLU A 73 13.96 -5.77 5.23
CA GLU A 73 14.76 -6.58 6.13
C GLU A 73 16.16 -5.98 6.30
N GLY A 74 16.61 -5.80 7.54
CA GLY A 74 17.92 -5.24 7.87
C GLY A 74 17.92 -3.81 8.39
N HIS A 75 16.82 -3.04 8.26
CA HIS A 75 16.77 -1.67 8.78
C HIS A 75 16.91 -1.54 10.30
N GLU A 76 16.47 -2.57 11.03
CA GLU A 76 16.47 -2.63 12.50
C GLU A 76 17.66 -3.45 13.04
N ARG A 77 18.60 -3.89 12.19
CA ARG A 77 19.82 -4.57 12.66
C ARG A 77 20.63 -3.61 13.52
N ALA A 78 21.19 -4.12 14.63
CA ALA A 78 21.91 -3.30 15.59
C ALA A 78 23.03 -2.47 14.94
N GLU A 79 23.80 -3.06 14.03
CA GLU A 79 24.88 -2.35 13.33
C GLU A 79 24.35 -1.28 12.35
N VAL A 80 23.17 -1.46 11.78
CA VAL A 80 22.54 -0.48 10.87
C VAL A 80 22.00 0.70 11.66
N VAL A 81 21.40 0.43 12.81
CA VAL A 81 20.95 1.46 13.76
C VAL A 81 22.15 2.25 14.27
N GLU A 82 23.21 1.57 14.72
CA GLU A 82 24.43 2.20 15.19
C GLU A 82 25.06 3.10 14.10
N HIS A 83 25.18 2.60 12.88
CA HIS A 83 25.71 3.40 11.77
C HIS A 83 24.83 4.62 11.47
N ARG A 84 23.50 4.51 11.57
CA ARG A 84 22.59 5.64 11.39
C ARG A 84 22.79 6.69 12.48
N GLU A 85 22.93 6.27 13.73
CA GLU A 85 23.21 7.18 14.85
C GLU A 85 24.54 7.91 14.66
N GLN A 86 25.61 7.20 14.30
CA GLN A 86 26.91 7.78 13.98
C GLN A 86 26.83 8.79 12.84
N TYR A 87 26.08 8.45 11.77
CA TYR A 87 25.86 9.32 10.63
C TYR A 87 25.09 10.59 11.00
N ILE A 88 24.04 10.49 11.84
CA ILE A 88 23.30 11.65 12.32
C ILE A 88 24.19 12.54 13.19
N ASN A 89 24.93 11.94 14.14
CA ASN A 89 25.84 12.65 15.02
C ASN A 89 26.92 13.41 14.24
N TYR A 90 27.43 12.83 13.14
CA TYR A 90 28.36 13.50 12.23
C TYR A 90 27.84 14.87 11.75
N PHE A 91 26.55 14.99 11.41
CA PHE A 91 25.98 16.27 10.97
C PHE A 91 25.68 17.21 12.12
N LEU A 92 25.16 16.69 13.24
CA LEU A 92 24.84 17.50 14.42
C LEU A 92 26.09 18.19 14.97
N ASP A 93 27.21 17.47 15.05
CA ASP A 93 28.51 18.01 15.48
C ASP A 93 29.06 19.08 14.53
N ARG A 94 28.59 19.08 13.28
CA ARG A 94 29.00 20.00 12.22
C ARG A 94 27.92 21.00 11.84
N LYS A 95 26.83 21.12 12.61
CA LYS A 95 25.67 21.98 12.29
C LYS A 95 26.06 23.42 11.90
N ASP A 96 27.14 23.94 12.48
CA ASP A 96 27.65 25.30 12.24
C ASP A 96 28.37 25.49 10.90
N HIS A 97 28.64 24.40 10.17
CA HIS A 97 29.20 24.41 8.81
C HIS A 97 28.12 24.42 7.72
N TYR A 98 26.87 24.13 8.07
CA TYR A 98 25.77 23.97 7.13
C TYR A 98 24.76 25.12 7.23
N TYR A 99 24.03 25.33 6.14
CA TYR A 99 22.82 26.12 6.15
C TYR A 99 21.72 25.32 6.85
N THR A 100 21.07 25.91 7.84
CA THR A 100 19.97 25.29 8.58
C THR A 100 18.74 26.20 8.57
N ILE A 101 17.58 25.68 8.97
CA ILE A 101 16.33 26.44 9.09
C ILE A 101 16.01 26.56 10.59
N THR A 102 15.48 27.69 11.04
CA THR A 102 15.02 27.85 12.42
C THR A 102 13.71 27.09 12.68
N ASP A 103 13.55 26.55 13.89
CA ASP A 103 12.35 25.81 14.30
C ASP A 103 11.19 26.73 14.77
N ASP A 104 11.23 28.02 14.42
CA ASP A 104 10.22 29.00 14.81
C ASP A 104 8.97 28.92 13.93
N ASP A 105 7.84 29.49 14.40
CA ASP A 105 6.58 29.61 13.63
C ASP A 105 6.76 30.26 12.24
N LYS A 106 7.82 31.06 12.08
CA LYS A 106 8.26 31.65 10.81
C LYS A 106 9.69 31.18 10.51
N PRO A 107 9.86 30.05 9.80
CA PRO A 107 11.18 29.49 9.53
C PRO A 107 12.04 30.46 8.71
N ALA A 108 13.27 30.70 9.18
CA ALA A 108 14.25 31.53 8.51
C ALA A 108 15.57 30.78 8.28
N TRP A 109 16.32 31.15 7.25
CA TRP A 109 17.65 30.59 6.98
C TRP A 109 18.66 31.02 8.04
N LYS A 110 19.31 30.05 8.67
CA LYS A 110 20.47 30.26 9.52
C LYS A 110 21.74 29.98 8.72
N TYR A 111 22.54 31.03 8.57
CA TYR A 111 23.82 30.97 7.88
C TYR A 111 24.87 30.26 8.75
N PRO A 112 25.77 29.46 8.14
CA PRO A 112 26.85 28.81 8.85
C PRO A 112 27.78 29.86 9.48
N SER A 113 28.13 29.66 10.74
CA SER A 113 29.05 30.53 11.47
C SER A 113 30.52 30.17 11.22
N ARG A 114 30.79 29.01 10.61
CA ARG A 114 32.14 28.57 10.22
C ARG A 114 32.38 28.74 8.73
N THR A 115 33.60 29.19 8.40
CA THR A 115 34.08 29.38 7.02
C THR A 115 35.25 28.44 6.70
N PRO A 116 35.30 27.84 5.50
CA PRO A 116 34.29 27.91 4.44
C PRO A 116 33.04 27.07 4.77
N PRO A 117 31.86 27.45 4.24
CA PRO A 117 30.63 26.69 4.43
C PRO A 117 30.69 25.34 3.69
N CYS A 118 29.95 24.35 4.18
CA CYS A 118 29.84 23.03 3.57
C CYS A 118 28.49 22.89 2.85
N ILE A 119 28.52 22.38 1.60
CA ILE A 119 27.34 22.11 0.79
C ILE A 119 27.09 20.60 0.78
N LEU A 120 25.89 20.20 1.20
CA LEU A 120 25.48 18.79 1.18
C LEU A 120 24.82 18.46 -0.16
N ILE A 121 25.35 17.45 -0.85
CA ILE A 121 24.81 16.92 -2.09
C ILE A 121 24.41 15.47 -1.83
N PHE A 122 23.13 15.17 -2.03
CA PHE A 122 22.59 13.82 -1.88
C PHE A 122 21.79 13.44 -3.14
N HIS A 123 21.82 12.15 -3.48
CA HIS A 123 21.01 11.56 -4.52
C HIS A 123 20.30 10.34 -3.93
N ASP A 124 19.03 10.17 -4.27
CA ASP A 124 18.25 8.98 -3.94
C ASP A 124 17.70 8.36 -5.23
N GLU A 125 17.71 7.04 -5.30
CA GLU A 125 17.22 6.27 -6.44
C GLU A 125 15.83 5.72 -6.12
N SER A 126 14.81 6.22 -6.83
CA SER A 126 13.44 5.72 -6.68
C SER A 126 13.12 4.65 -7.72
N THR A 127 12.67 3.48 -7.25
CA THR A 127 12.14 2.43 -8.13
C THR A 127 10.63 2.63 -8.34
N PHE A 128 10.21 2.86 -9.57
CA PHE A 128 8.80 2.92 -9.94
C PHE A 128 8.32 1.56 -10.45
N ASN A 129 7.44 0.90 -9.69
CA ASN A 129 6.78 -0.33 -10.16
C ASN A 129 5.52 0.03 -10.97
N SER A 130 5.26 -0.68 -12.07
CA SER A 130 4.00 -0.58 -12.83
C SER A 130 2.85 -1.11 -11.96
N GLY A 131 2.29 -0.21 -11.17
CA GLY A 131 1.41 -0.52 -10.05
C GLY A 131 0.11 -1.21 -10.44
N GLU A 132 -0.01 -2.48 -10.06
CA GLU A 132 -1.29 -3.05 -9.63
C GLU A 132 -1.28 -3.24 -8.12
N VAL A 133 -1.03 -2.15 -7.39
CA VAL A 133 -1.18 -2.13 -5.94
C VAL A 133 -2.48 -1.41 -5.63
N SER A 134 -3.59 -2.15 -5.61
CA SER A 134 -4.83 -1.60 -5.07
C SER A 134 -4.59 -1.23 -3.61
N THR A 135 -4.67 0.06 -3.31
CA THR A 135 -4.46 0.61 -1.96
C THR A 135 -5.51 0.13 -0.95
N LYS A 136 -6.57 -0.55 -1.40
CA LYS A 136 -7.66 -1.07 -0.58
C LYS A 136 -8.15 -2.41 -1.12
N ARG A 137 -8.55 -3.33 -0.26
CA ARG A 137 -9.13 -4.62 -0.65
C ARG A 137 -10.19 -5.11 0.33
N TRP A 138 -11.07 -5.97 -0.16
CA TRP A 138 -11.97 -6.76 0.69
C TRP A 138 -11.21 -7.99 1.21
N LEU A 139 -11.35 -8.26 2.50
CA LEU A 139 -10.73 -9.38 3.21
C LEU A 139 -11.83 -10.20 3.90
N PHE A 140 -11.69 -11.52 3.92
CA PHE A 140 -12.54 -12.42 4.70
C PHE A 140 -11.74 -13.01 5.87
N GLY A 141 -12.39 -13.22 7.01
CA GLY A 141 -11.73 -13.72 8.22
C GLY A 141 -10.70 -12.74 8.80
N ASP A 142 -9.72 -13.29 9.52
CA ASP A 142 -8.63 -12.54 10.17
C ASP A 142 -7.39 -12.40 9.28
N GLU A 143 -7.54 -12.62 7.96
CA GLU A 143 -6.43 -12.51 7.02
C GLU A 143 -5.80 -11.11 7.07
N ALA A 144 -4.48 -11.09 7.27
CA ALA A 144 -3.69 -9.88 7.18
C ALA A 144 -3.62 -9.40 5.72
N PRO A 145 -3.58 -8.09 5.46
CA PRO A 145 -3.23 -7.59 4.13
C PRO A 145 -1.92 -8.23 3.66
N ILE A 146 -1.87 -8.68 2.41
CA ILE A 146 -0.66 -9.27 1.82
C ILE A 146 0.49 -8.27 1.91
N SER A 147 1.58 -8.69 2.56
CA SER A 147 2.87 -7.99 2.50
C SER A 147 3.44 -8.20 1.11
N PHE A 148 3.77 -7.11 0.43
CA PHE A 148 4.66 -7.22 -0.72
C PHE A 148 6.07 -7.38 -0.17
N GLU A 149 6.56 -8.62 -0.13
CA GLU A 149 7.99 -8.86 -0.16
C GLU A 149 8.51 -8.17 -1.42
N GLY A 150 9.24 -7.06 -1.24
CA GLY A 150 10.00 -6.48 -2.32
C GLY A 150 10.86 -7.59 -2.93
N LYS A 151 10.94 -7.66 -4.25
CA LYS A 151 11.87 -8.59 -4.94
C LYS A 151 13.32 -8.11 -4.73
N GLY A 152 13.78 -8.04 -3.48
CA GLY A 152 15.18 -7.95 -3.11
C GLY A 152 15.68 -9.37 -2.87
N LYS A 153 16.10 -10.07 -3.93
CA LYS A 153 16.90 -11.27 -3.75
C LYS A 153 18.25 -10.85 -3.15
N VAL A 154 18.51 -11.17 -1.90
CA VAL A 154 19.87 -11.56 -1.47
C VAL A 154 19.75 -12.79 -0.57
N LYS A 155 19.89 -13.97 -1.21
CA LYS A 155 20.33 -15.17 -0.50
C LYS A 155 21.77 -14.92 -0.07
N HIS A 156 22.08 -14.97 1.23
CA HIS A 156 23.33 -15.53 1.74
C HIS A 156 23.01 -16.14 3.11
N GLY A 157 22.82 -17.46 3.11
CA GLY A 157 22.88 -18.23 4.35
C GLY A 157 24.32 -18.26 4.84
N VAL A 158 24.46 -18.22 6.16
CA VAL A 158 25.52 -18.92 6.88
C VAL A 158 24.81 -20.03 7.65
#